data_AF-C6W0N9-F1
#
_entry.id   AF-C6W0N9-F1
#
_cell.length_a   1.000
_cell.length_b   1.000
_cell.length_c   1.000
_cell.angle_alpha   90.00
_cell.angle_beta   90.00
_cell.angle_gamma   90.00
#
_symmetry.space_group_name_H-M   'P 1'
#
loop_
_entity.id
_entity.type
_entity.pdbx_description
1 polymer ?
#
loop_
_entity_poly.entity_id
_entity_poly.type
_entity_poly.pdbx_seq_one_letter_code
_entity_poly.pdbx_strand_id
1 'polypeptide(L)'
;MGLQVKKLYILGSFLILAALIFSCSETLQRRHDRIHGTSSTDRSSRTPTNDRDSETGTYRKDYDRVVDGSSQTGSQGLPASGNADYNHRLLSQYAEMDKLGEVVLYELDNLENRYNNLLNEYKNAKSSSRQVMAMELDKISDDRLMLYKAYTNIYRNGKSDWANVKRDVDNTLREYRQKN
;
A
#
# COMPACT_ATOMS: atom_id res chain seq x y z
N MET A 1 -55.29 6.79 -10.24
CA MET A 1 -54.89 6.79 -8.82
C MET A 1 -53.63 5.94 -8.66
N GLY A 2 -52.44 6.54 -8.59
CA GLY A 2 -51.21 5.74 -8.52
C GLY A 2 -49.92 6.51 -8.17
N LEU A 3 -50.03 7.78 -7.75
CA LEU A 3 -48.88 8.64 -7.52
C LEU A 3 -48.56 8.90 -6.03
N GLN A 4 -49.32 8.32 -5.09
CA GLN A 4 -49.11 8.54 -3.64
C GLN A 4 -48.37 7.39 -2.93
N VAL A 5 -48.29 6.19 -3.53
CA VAL A 5 -47.67 5.03 -2.85
C VAL A 5 -46.14 5.00 -2.98
N LYS A 6 -45.58 5.63 -4.03
CA LYS A 6 -44.14 5.60 -4.30
C LYS A 6 -43.29 6.48 -3.36
N LYS A 7 -43.89 7.46 -2.68
CA LYS A 7 -43.16 8.35 -1.76
C LYS A 7 -42.95 7.76 -0.36
N LEU A 8 -43.69 6.71 0.02
CA LEU A 8 -43.55 6.12 1.35
C LEU A 8 -42.41 5.10 1.46
N TYR A 9 -42.00 4.47 0.35
CA TYR A 9 -40.96 3.42 0.40
C TYR A 9 -39.53 3.96 0.51
N ILE A 10 -39.29 5.23 0.16
CA ILE A 10 -37.95 5.82 0.15
C ILE A 10 -37.51 6.25 1.56
N LEU A 11 -38.44 6.48 2.48
CA LEU A 11 -38.12 6.84 3.88
C LEU A 11 -37.89 5.64 4.80
N GLY A 12 -38.36 4.44 4.43
CA GLY A 12 -38.13 3.22 5.22
C GLY A 12 -36.73 2.61 5.07
N SER A 13 -36.04 2.91 3.96
CA SER A 13 -34.76 2.25 3.62
C SER A 13 -33.54 2.89 4.29
N PHE A 14 -33.64 4.12 4.78
CA PHE A 14 -32.49 4.85 5.37
C PHE A 14 -32.27 4.56 6.85
N LEU A 15 -33.23 3.96 7.56
CA LEU A 15 -33.15 3.75 9.01
C LEU A 15 -32.52 2.39 9.41
N ILE A 16 -32.27 1.50 8.47
CA ILE A 16 -31.68 0.17 8.77
C ILE A 16 -30.15 0.18 8.64
N LEU A 17 -29.56 1.16 7.96
CA LEU A 17 -28.10 1.20 7.73
C LEU A 17 -27.29 1.81 8.88
N ALA A 18 -27.93 2.44 9.87
CA ALA A 18 -27.22 3.04 11.02
C ALA A 18 -26.93 2.03 12.14
N ALA A 19 -27.68 0.93 12.23
CA ALA A 19 -27.52 -0.06 13.30
C ALA A 19 -26.37 -1.06 13.08
N LEU A 20 -25.81 -1.14 11.86
CA LEU A 20 -24.68 -2.04 11.56
C LEU A 20 -23.31 -1.43 11.82
N ILE A 21 -23.21 -0.11 12.03
CA ILE A 21 -21.92 0.57 12.17
C ILE A 21 -21.45 0.57 13.64
N PHE A 22 -22.34 0.39 14.61
CA PHE A 22 -21.97 0.43 16.02
C PHE A 22 -21.52 -0.91 16.62
N SER A 23 -21.90 -2.06 16.03
CA SER A 23 -21.51 -3.39 16.57
C SER A 23 -20.11 -3.86 16.17
N CYS A 24 -19.42 -3.18 15.26
CA CYS A 24 -18.05 -3.53 14.87
C CYS A 24 -16.98 -2.81 15.70
N SER A 25 -17.31 -1.73 16.42
CA SER A 25 -16.31 -0.97 17.18
C SER A 25 -15.83 -1.73 18.42
N GLU A 26 -16.73 -2.31 19.22
CA GLU A 26 -16.34 -3.04 20.43
C GLU A 26 -15.55 -4.33 20.16
N THR A 27 -15.86 -5.02 19.05
CA THR A 27 -15.20 -6.28 18.69
C THR A 27 -13.79 -6.07 18.15
N LEU A 28 -13.53 -4.92 17.52
CA LEU A 28 -12.20 -4.54 17.04
C LEU A 28 -11.31 -4.06 18.19
N GLN A 29 -11.88 -3.31 19.13
CA GLN A 29 -11.17 -2.80 20.32
C GLN A 29 -10.79 -3.92 21.30
N ARG A 30 -11.68 -4.90 21.52
CA ARG A 30 -11.34 -6.13 22.30
C ARG A 30 -10.20 -6.96 21.68
N ARG A 31 -10.02 -6.93 20.36
CA ARG A 31 -8.88 -7.59 19.70
C ARG A 31 -7.60 -6.79 19.85
N HIS A 32 -7.67 -5.47 19.72
CA HIS A 32 -6.54 -4.57 19.94
C HIS A 32 -6.02 -4.68 21.39
N ASP A 33 -6.92 -4.68 22.37
CA ASP A 33 -6.54 -4.76 23.79
C ASP A 33 -6.02 -6.15 24.19
N ARG A 34 -6.50 -7.22 23.53
CA ARG A 34 -5.93 -8.58 23.68
C ARG A 34 -4.53 -8.71 23.11
N ILE A 35 -4.22 -7.99 22.05
CA ILE A 35 -2.92 -8.07 21.37
C ILE A 35 -1.89 -7.17 22.07
N HIS A 36 -2.33 -6.05 22.65
CA HIS A 36 -1.43 -5.06 23.25
C HIS A 36 -1.37 -5.07 24.79
N GLY A 37 -2.16 -5.91 25.48
CA GLY A 37 -1.92 -6.23 26.89
C GLY A 37 -1.93 -5.02 27.82
N THR A 38 -2.79 -4.03 27.58
CA THR A 38 -2.95 -2.86 28.46
C THR A 38 -4.25 -2.93 29.26
N SER A 39 -4.52 -4.05 29.93
CA SER A 39 -5.47 -4.07 31.06
C SER A 39 -4.66 -4.00 32.35
N SER A 40 -4.25 -2.78 32.73
CA SER A 40 -3.63 -2.54 34.03
C SER A 40 -4.71 -2.61 35.11
N THR A 41 -4.96 -3.82 35.58
CA THR A 41 -5.66 -4.12 36.83
C THR A 41 -5.01 -5.36 37.38
N ASP A 42 -3.99 -5.20 38.22
CA ASP A 42 -4.21 -5.45 39.64
C ASP A 42 -2.97 -5.17 40.49
N ARG A 43 -3.29 -4.85 41.75
CA ARG A 43 -2.38 -4.79 42.88
C ARG A 43 -1.75 -6.18 43.11
N SER A 44 -0.50 -6.20 43.57
CA SER A 44 -0.12 -6.79 44.87
C SER A 44 1.33 -7.28 44.85
N SER A 45 1.97 -7.02 45.98
CA SER A 45 3.28 -7.46 46.45
C SER A 45 3.60 -8.93 46.22
N ARG A 46 4.88 -9.24 45.95
CA ARG A 46 5.66 -10.30 46.64
C ARG A 46 7.14 -10.34 46.25
N THR A 47 7.92 -10.61 47.29
CA THR A 47 9.36 -10.88 47.42
C THR A 47 9.82 -12.13 46.65
N PRO A 48 11.15 -12.32 46.46
CA PRO A 48 11.70 -13.34 45.58
C PRO A 48 11.93 -14.67 46.32
N THR A 49 11.49 -15.78 45.74
CA THR A 49 11.91 -17.13 46.15
C THR A 49 12.11 -18.02 44.93
N ASN A 50 13.31 -18.60 44.84
CA ASN A 50 13.63 -19.72 43.96
C ASN A 50 12.70 -20.91 44.24
N ASP A 51 12.19 -21.57 43.19
CA ASP A 51 12.44 -22.99 42.90
C ASP A 51 11.58 -23.48 41.70
N ARG A 52 12.30 -24.14 40.78
CA ARG A 52 11.94 -25.33 39.95
C ARG A 52 10.61 -25.41 39.18
N ASP A 53 10.78 -25.71 37.89
CA ASP A 53 9.89 -26.42 36.95
C ASP A 53 8.45 -25.89 36.77
N SER A 54 8.28 -25.11 35.71
CA SER A 54 7.07 -25.20 34.89
C SER A 54 7.36 -24.71 33.48
N GLU A 55 7.45 -25.69 32.59
CA GLU A 55 7.33 -25.62 31.14
C GLU A 55 6.28 -24.57 30.71
N THR A 56 6.74 -23.39 30.27
CA THR A 56 5.89 -22.42 29.57
C THR A 56 6.60 -21.90 28.33
N GLY A 57 6.11 -22.40 27.20
CA GLY A 57 6.62 -22.17 25.86
C GLY A 57 6.96 -20.71 25.59
N THR A 58 8.26 -20.46 25.46
CA THR A 58 8.76 -19.23 24.90
C THR A 58 8.34 -19.21 23.43
N TYR A 59 7.44 -18.29 23.09
CA TYR A 59 7.01 -17.95 21.73
C TYR A 59 8.23 -17.47 20.93
N ARG A 60 9.09 -18.40 20.51
CA ARG A 60 10.34 -18.12 19.81
C ARG A 60 10.45 -19.03 18.60
N LYS A 61 9.93 -18.50 17.50
CA LYS A 61 10.38 -18.76 16.12
C LYS A 61 10.16 -20.18 15.61
N ASP A 62 8.95 -20.45 15.14
CA ASP A 62 8.66 -21.53 14.20
C ASP A 62 8.79 -21.10 12.72
N TYR A 63 9.55 -20.03 12.42
CA TYR A 63 9.81 -19.63 11.03
C TYR A 63 10.78 -20.57 10.29
N ASP A 64 11.48 -21.46 11.00
CA ASP A 64 12.41 -22.44 10.40
C ASP A 64 11.74 -23.77 10.01
N ARG A 65 10.46 -23.99 10.35
CA ARG A 65 9.84 -25.33 10.22
C ARG A 65 9.01 -25.56 8.96
N VAL A 66 8.91 -24.58 8.06
CA VAL A 66 8.08 -24.70 6.84
C VAL A 66 8.91 -25.02 5.58
N VAL A 67 10.17 -25.45 5.74
CA VAL A 67 11.01 -25.94 4.62
C VAL A 67 11.42 -27.38 4.88
N ASP A 68 10.45 -28.24 5.20
CA ASP A 68 10.67 -29.68 5.05
C ASP A 68 9.40 -30.33 4.51
N GLY A 69 9.33 -30.43 3.19
CA GLY A 69 8.11 -30.86 2.50
C GLY A 69 8.21 -30.93 0.99
N SER A 70 9.35 -31.35 0.43
CA SER A 70 9.43 -32.02 -0.88
C SER A 70 10.87 -32.44 -1.21
N SER A 71 11.20 -33.65 -0.76
CA SER A 71 12.01 -34.66 -1.47
C SER A 71 13.09 -34.18 -2.47
N GLN A 72 14.36 -34.16 -2.04
CA GLN A 72 15.40 -34.93 -2.74
C GLN A 72 16.68 -35.11 -1.91
N THR A 73 17.07 -36.37 -1.83
CA THR A 73 18.23 -36.98 -1.20
C THR A 73 19.54 -36.43 -1.77
N GLY A 74 20.40 -35.85 -0.94
CA GLY A 74 21.74 -35.43 -1.36
C GLY A 74 22.43 -34.51 -0.38
N SER A 75 23.12 -35.09 0.59
CA SER A 75 23.99 -34.40 1.54
C SER A 75 25.05 -33.55 0.84
N GLN A 76 24.88 -32.22 0.85
CA GLN A 76 25.95 -31.24 0.92
C GLN A 76 25.48 -30.09 1.80
N GLY A 77 26.07 -29.96 3.00
CA GLY A 77 25.84 -28.81 3.86
C GLY A 77 26.23 -27.53 3.13
N LEU A 78 25.24 -26.74 2.74
CA LEU A 78 25.44 -25.38 2.27
C LEU A 78 25.91 -24.52 3.45
N PRO A 79 26.97 -23.71 3.31
CA PRO A 79 27.40 -22.85 4.39
C PRO A 79 26.30 -21.82 4.67
N ALA A 80 26.02 -21.57 5.95
CA ALA A 80 25.06 -20.58 6.47
C ALA A 80 25.39 -19.10 6.10
N SER A 81 26.27 -18.88 5.11
CA SER A 81 26.74 -17.59 4.61
C SER A 81 25.90 -17.03 3.45
N GLY A 82 25.00 -17.82 2.83
CA GLY A 82 24.24 -17.38 1.65
C GLY A 82 23.07 -16.41 1.93
N ASN A 83 22.57 -16.37 3.16
CA ASN A 83 21.37 -15.57 3.50
C ASN A 83 21.67 -14.09 3.76
N ALA A 84 22.88 -13.75 4.24
CA ALA A 84 23.24 -12.36 4.50
C ALA A 84 23.37 -11.57 3.18
N ASP A 85 24.03 -12.14 2.18
CA ASP A 85 24.20 -11.51 0.86
C ASP A 85 22.87 -11.35 0.11
N TYR A 86 22.01 -12.37 0.19
CA TYR A 86 20.66 -12.30 -0.37
C TYR A 86 19.83 -11.19 0.28
N ASN A 87 19.83 -11.12 1.61
CA ASN A 87 19.11 -10.07 2.34
C ASN A 87 19.65 -8.67 2.04
N HIS A 88 20.96 -8.51 1.92
CA HIS A 88 21.58 -7.25 1.52
C HIS A 88 21.17 -6.83 0.10
N ARG A 89 21.15 -7.75 -0.85
CA ARG A 89 20.69 -7.48 -2.22
C ARG A 89 19.23 -7.06 -2.24
N LEU A 90 18.37 -7.73 -1.47
CA LEU A 90 16.96 -7.41 -1.38
C LEU A 90 16.72 -6.01 -0.79
N LEU A 91 17.45 -5.66 0.29
CA LEU A 91 17.40 -4.32 0.87
C LEU A 91 17.87 -3.24 -0.11
N SER A 92 18.96 -3.50 -0.84
CA SER A 92 19.44 -2.60 -1.88
C SER A 92 18.42 -2.42 -3.00
N GLN A 93 17.74 -3.49 -3.41
CA GLN A 93 16.70 -3.46 -4.42
C GLN A 93 15.52 -2.59 -3.97
N TYR A 94 15.04 -2.73 -2.73
CA TYR A 94 14.00 -1.86 -2.20
C TYR A 94 14.42 -0.39 -2.13
N ALA A 95 15.67 -0.10 -1.74
CA ALA A 95 16.18 1.26 -1.75
C ALA A 95 16.22 1.87 -3.16
N GLU A 96 16.57 1.08 -4.18
CA GLU A 96 16.50 1.52 -5.58
C GLU A 96 15.07 1.72 -6.06
N MET A 97 14.16 0.83 -5.67
CA MET A 97 12.73 0.94 -5.96
C MET A 97 12.14 2.23 -5.38
N ASP A 98 12.45 2.53 -4.12
CA ASP A 98 11.98 3.73 -3.44
C ASP A 98 12.52 4.99 -4.10
N LYS A 99 13.83 5.02 -4.42
CA LYS A 99 14.43 6.16 -5.13
C LYS A 99 13.75 6.41 -6.48
N LEU A 100 13.46 5.35 -7.25
CA LEU A 100 12.78 5.52 -8.53
C LEU A 100 11.31 5.92 -8.34
N GLY A 101 10.65 5.35 -7.33
CA GLY A 101 9.29 5.70 -6.94
C GLY A 101 9.14 7.17 -6.57
N GLU A 102 10.06 7.71 -5.79
CA GLU A 102 10.12 9.13 -5.42
C GLU A 102 10.24 10.03 -6.65
N VAL A 103 11.08 9.66 -7.62
CA VAL A 103 11.20 10.41 -8.88
C VAL A 103 9.88 10.41 -9.64
N VAL A 104 9.20 9.26 -9.75
CA VAL A 104 7.90 9.19 -10.43
C VAL A 104 6.84 10.03 -9.69
N LEU A 105 6.83 9.99 -8.35
CA LEU A 105 5.91 10.81 -7.54
C LEU A 105 6.17 12.31 -7.72
N TYR A 106 7.44 12.72 -7.78
CA TYR A 106 7.80 14.11 -8.06
C TYR A 106 7.26 14.59 -9.41
N GLU A 107 7.38 13.77 -10.45
CA GLU A 107 6.85 14.13 -11.77
C GLU A 107 5.32 14.15 -11.81
N LEU A 108 4.66 13.27 -11.04
CA LEU A 108 3.21 13.29 -10.86
C LEU A 108 2.72 14.57 -10.18
N ASP A 109 3.41 15.03 -9.13
CA ASP A 109 3.09 16.28 -8.44
C ASP A 109 3.25 17.49 -9.38
N ASN A 110 4.33 17.52 -10.17
CA ASN A 110 4.53 18.54 -11.19
C ASN A 110 3.38 18.58 -12.21
N LEU A 111 2.90 17.42 -12.68
CA LEU A 111 1.77 17.34 -13.58
C LEU A 111 0.47 17.82 -12.95
N GLU A 112 0.25 17.51 -11.67
CA GLU A 112 -0.92 17.96 -10.93
C GLU A 112 -0.94 19.48 -10.77
N ASN A 113 0.20 20.07 -10.42
CA ASN A 113 0.35 21.52 -10.34
C ASN A 113 0.10 22.20 -11.69
N ARG A 114 0.66 21.65 -12.78
CA ARG A 114 0.39 22.14 -14.14
C ARG A 114 -1.08 22.01 -14.54
N TYR A 115 -1.70 20.86 -14.25
CA TYR A 115 -3.11 20.62 -14.51
C TYR A 115 -4.00 21.66 -13.81
N ASN A 116 -3.76 21.89 -12.52
CA ASN A 116 -4.54 22.84 -11.72
C ASN A 116 -4.40 24.27 -12.23
N ASN A 117 -3.19 24.69 -12.61
CA ASN A 117 -2.95 26.01 -13.21
C ASN A 117 -3.68 26.14 -14.55
N LEU A 118 -3.51 25.18 -15.45
CA LEU A 118 -4.12 25.17 -16.77
C LEU A 118 -5.65 25.13 -16.70
N LEU A 119 -6.21 24.39 -15.74
CA LEU A 119 -7.65 24.33 -15.50
C LEU A 119 -8.19 25.70 -15.04
N ASN A 120 -7.46 26.42 -14.21
CA ASN A 120 -7.83 27.77 -13.79
C ASN A 120 -7.75 28.77 -14.96
N GLU A 121 -6.75 28.65 -15.82
CA GLU A 121 -6.65 29.44 -17.04
C GLU A 121 -7.79 29.14 -18.01
N TYR A 122 -8.09 27.85 -18.24
CA TYR A 122 -9.18 27.39 -19.10
C TYR A 122 -10.54 27.98 -18.70
N LYS A 123 -10.84 28.01 -17.40
CA LYS A 123 -12.09 28.58 -16.87
C LYS A 123 -12.24 30.07 -17.20
N ASN A 124 -11.14 30.80 -17.29
CA ASN A 124 -11.13 32.25 -17.49
C ASN A 124 -10.84 32.65 -18.96
N ALA A 125 -10.59 31.68 -19.84
CA ALA A 125 -10.12 31.94 -21.19
C ALA A 125 -11.21 32.25 -22.22
N LYS A 126 -10.80 32.97 -23.27
CA LYS A 126 -11.62 33.21 -24.48
C LYS A 126 -11.78 31.92 -25.29
N SER A 127 -12.84 31.85 -26.12
CA SER A 127 -13.24 30.63 -26.85
C SER A 127 -12.13 29.99 -27.69
N SER A 128 -11.31 30.79 -28.38
CA SER A 128 -10.22 30.27 -29.24
C SER A 128 -9.10 29.60 -28.44
N SER A 129 -8.73 30.15 -27.28
CA SER A 129 -7.69 29.61 -26.43
C SER A 129 -8.16 28.38 -25.63
N ARG A 130 -9.47 28.28 -25.36
CA ARG A 130 -10.04 27.15 -24.62
C ARG A 130 -9.83 25.80 -25.32
N GLN A 131 -9.91 25.75 -26.64
CA GLN A 131 -9.74 24.50 -27.36
C GLN A 131 -8.31 23.95 -27.22
N VAL A 132 -7.30 24.81 -27.32
CA VAL A 132 -5.90 24.43 -27.12
C VAL A 132 -5.66 23.95 -25.67
N MET A 133 -6.16 24.71 -24.70
CA MET A 133 -6.06 24.32 -23.27
C MET A 133 -6.78 23.01 -22.97
N ALA A 134 -7.92 22.73 -23.60
CA ALA A 134 -8.61 21.46 -23.43
C ALA A 134 -7.79 20.26 -23.92
N MET A 135 -7.09 20.42 -25.06
CA MET A 135 -6.18 19.39 -25.58
C MET A 135 -4.97 19.18 -24.66
N GLU A 136 -4.43 20.26 -24.09
CA GLU A 136 -3.32 20.18 -23.13
C GLU A 136 -3.74 19.53 -21.81
N LEU A 137 -4.95 19.82 -21.30
CA LEU A 137 -5.50 19.15 -20.12
C LEU A 137 -5.67 17.65 -20.34
N ASP A 138 -6.13 17.23 -21.52
CA ASP A 138 -6.27 15.83 -21.90
C ASP A 138 -4.90 15.13 -21.95
N LYS A 139 -3.91 15.75 -22.59
CA LYS A 139 -2.52 15.25 -22.61
C LYS A 139 -1.95 15.08 -21.19
N ILE A 140 -2.16 16.07 -20.31
CA ILE A 140 -1.69 15.97 -18.92
C ILE A 140 -2.39 14.82 -18.19
N SER A 141 -3.69 14.59 -18.44
CA SER A 141 -4.42 13.46 -17.86
C SER A 141 -3.83 12.12 -18.29
N ASP A 142 -3.51 11.97 -19.57
CA ASP A 142 -2.86 10.76 -20.11
C ASP A 142 -1.46 10.54 -19.51
N ASP A 143 -0.65 11.60 -19.44
CA ASP A 143 0.69 11.54 -18.85
C ASP A 143 0.63 11.17 -17.35
N ARG A 144 -0.35 11.70 -16.60
CA ARG A 144 -0.58 11.32 -15.19
C ARG A 144 -0.93 9.84 -15.05
N LEU A 145 -1.83 9.34 -15.90
CA LEU A 145 -2.21 7.92 -15.87
C LEU A 145 -1.02 7.01 -16.18
N MET A 146 -0.21 7.40 -17.16
CA MET A 146 1.01 6.68 -17.55
C MET A 146 2.00 6.60 -16.39
N LEU A 147 2.32 7.73 -15.75
CA LEU A 147 3.25 7.77 -14.61
C LEU A 147 2.68 7.04 -13.38
N TYR A 148 1.37 7.11 -13.13
CA TYR A 148 0.74 6.36 -12.04
C TYR A 148 0.84 4.84 -12.24
N LYS A 149 0.64 4.36 -13.48
CA LYS A 149 0.86 2.95 -13.83
C LYS A 149 2.32 2.55 -13.63
N ALA A 150 3.28 3.40 -14.00
CA ALA A 150 4.70 3.15 -13.76
C ALA A 150 4.99 3.04 -12.25
N TYR A 151 4.50 3.98 -11.44
CA TYR A 151 4.65 3.96 -9.98
C TYR A 151 4.11 2.67 -9.35
N THR A 152 2.87 2.29 -9.69
CA THR A 152 2.28 1.06 -9.16
C THR A 152 3.02 -0.20 -9.62
N ASN A 153 3.57 -0.20 -10.85
CA ASN A 153 4.35 -1.31 -11.38
C ASN A 153 5.64 -1.56 -10.59
N ILE A 154 6.30 -0.49 -10.09
CA ILE A 154 7.49 -0.59 -9.23
C ILE A 154 7.22 -1.54 -8.06
N TYR A 155 6.18 -1.27 -7.27
CA TYR A 155 5.93 -2.06 -6.06
C TYR A 155 5.18 -3.36 -6.31
N ARG A 156 4.39 -3.43 -7.40
CA ARG A 156 3.66 -4.64 -7.76
C ARG A 156 4.58 -5.74 -8.29
N ASN A 157 5.50 -5.39 -9.19
CA ASN A 157 6.30 -6.37 -9.94
C ASN A 157 7.81 -6.23 -9.66
N GLY A 158 8.26 -5.13 -9.07
CA GLY A 158 9.68 -4.85 -8.86
C GLY A 158 10.36 -5.82 -7.90
N LYS A 159 9.64 -6.48 -6.98
CA LYS A 159 10.23 -7.52 -6.12
C LYS A 159 10.71 -8.74 -6.93
N SER A 160 9.92 -9.16 -7.91
CA SER A 160 10.19 -10.37 -8.72
C SER A 160 11.05 -10.09 -9.94
N ASP A 161 10.94 -8.90 -10.55
CA ASP A 161 11.59 -8.59 -11.82
C ASP A 161 12.06 -7.12 -11.88
N TRP A 162 12.97 -6.75 -10.97
CA TRP A 162 13.41 -5.37 -10.84
C TRP A 162 14.06 -4.82 -12.10
N ALA A 163 14.89 -5.62 -12.78
CA ALA A 163 15.66 -5.13 -13.93
C ALA A 163 14.75 -4.68 -15.09
N ASN A 164 13.71 -5.46 -15.41
CA ASN A 164 12.76 -5.09 -16.45
C ASN A 164 11.87 -3.93 -16.00
N VAL A 165 11.33 -3.99 -14.78
CA VAL A 165 10.47 -2.92 -14.23
C VAL A 165 11.22 -1.58 -14.22
N LYS A 166 12.46 -1.56 -13.74
CA LYS A 166 13.30 -0.37 -13.71
C LYS A 166 13.48 0.22 -15.10
N ARG A 167 13.87 -0.60 -16.08
CA ARG A 167 14.05 -0.18 -17.47
C ARG A 167 12.77 0.40 -18.07
N ASP A 168 11.64 -0.25 -17.84
CA ASP A 168 10.36 0.18 -18.39
C ASP A 168 9.88 1.50 -17.76
N VAL A 169 10.09 1.67 -16.45
CA VAL A 169 9.81 2.93 -15.74
C VAL A 169 10.75 4.05 -16.20
N ASP A 170 12.04 3.78 -16.34
CA ASP A 170 13.03 4.74 -16.84
C ASP A 170 12.68 5.20 -18.27
N ASN A 171 12.25 4.28 -19.14
CA ASN A 171 11.76 4.61 -20.47
C ASN A 171 10.51 5.48 -20.41
N THR A 172 9.55 5.13 -19.55
CA THR A 172 8.33 5.91 -19.33
C THR A 172 8.65 7.34 -18.89
N LEU A 173 9.57 7.51 -17.94
CA LEU A 173 10.06 8.82 -17.49
C LEU A 173 10.76 9.58 -18.61
N ARG A 174 11.56 8.90 -19.44
CA ARG A 174 12.24 9.52 -20.59
C ARG A 174 11.24 10.02 -21.62
N GLU A 175 10.26 9.20 -21.98
CA GLU A 175 9.21 9.57 -22.93
C GLU A 175 8.38 10.76 -22.41
N TYR A 176 8.02 10.75 -21.13
CA TYR A 176 7.36 11.86 -20.47
C TYR A 176 8.19 13.17 -20.56
N ARG A 177 9.50 13.09 -20.26
CA ARG A 177 10.40 14.26 -20.31
C ARG A 177 10.67 14.78 -21.71
N GLN A 178 10.66 13.92 -22.73
CA GLN A 178 10.84 14.35 -24.13
C GLN A 178 9.61 15.06 -24.71
N LYS A 179 8.42 14.77 -24.16
CA LYS A 179 7.15 15.38 -24.59
C LYS A 179 6.87 16.74 -23.95
N ASN A 180 7.67 17.15 -22.96
CA ASN A 180 7.51 18.36 -22.17
C ASN A 180 8.67 19.31 -22.36
#